data_AF-A0A196MKU2-F1
#
_entry.id   AF-A0A196MKU2-F1
#
_cell.length_a   1.000
_cell.length_b   1.000
_cell.length_c   1.000
_cell.angle_alpha   90.00
_cell.angle_beta   90.00
_cell.angle_gamma   90.00
#
_symmetry.space_group_name_H-M   'P 1'
#
loop_
_entity.id
_entity.type
_entity.pdbx_description
1 polymer ?
#
loop_
_entity_poly.entity_id
_entity_poly.type
_entity_poly.pdbx_seq_one_letter_code
_entity_poly.pdbx_strand_id
1 'polypeptide(L)'
;MTVLYTPGQLRSAISIAPETYRHWKKALAPLRRGRGHSPCFSSGDLVAVSVIRSLATDMAIRVGALAPIAEPLFELCNLSPWPALERAKVVINVPGAQLQLRPELAEVVSDQPLITIPLGPMVARLREQLLAASDSREQASLLFPPMPINTAASARGGRL
;
A
#
# COMPACT_ATOMS: atom_id res chain seq x y z
N MET A 1 -13.16 -10.37 -5.38
CA MET A 1 -11.79 -10.73 -4.96
C MET A 1 -11.04 -9.45 -4.67
N THR A 2 -10.54 -9.26 -3.45
CA THR A 2 -9.76 -8.07 -3.06
C THR A 2 -8.28 -8.31 -3.36
N VAL A 3 -7.65 -7.41 -4.10
CA VAL A 3 -6.20 -7.44 -4.33
C VAL A 3 -5.50 -7.08 -3.02
N LEU A 4 -4.56 -7.92 -2.59
CA LEU A 4 -3.71 -7.67 -1.43
C LEU A 4 -2.31 -7.27 -1.89
N TYR A 5 -1.69 -6.40 -1.10
CA TYR A 5 -0.36 -5.85 -1.31
C TYR A 5 0.60 -6.37 -0.25
N THR A 6 1.82 -6.67 -0.70
CA THR A 6 2.93 -7.03 0.19
C THR A 6 3.44 -5.80 0.95
N PRO A 7 4.12 -5.99 2.09
CA PRO A 7 4.85 -4.89 2.75
C PRO A 7 5.84 -4.17 1.83
N GLY A 8 6.41 -4.86 0.85
CA GLY A 8 7.30 -4.27 -0.16
C GLY A 8 6.56 -3.31 -1.09
N GLN A 9 5.43 -3.76 -1.66
CA GLN A 9 4.59 -2.94 -2.53
C GLN A 9 4.02 -1.73 -1.78
N LEU A 10 3.55 -1.91 -0.55
CA LEU A 10 3.05 -0.82 0.28
C LEU A 10 4.12 0.27 0.44
N ARG A 11 5.33 -0.10 0.88
CA ARG A 11 6.44 0.85 1.07
C ARG A 11 6.83 1.57 -0.22
N SER A 12 6.89 0.83 -1.32
CA SER A 12 7.24 1.38 -2.63
C SER A 12 6.21 2.41 -3.08
N ALA A 13 4.91 2.06 -3.00
CA ALA A 13 3.81 2.92 -3.45
C ALA A 13 3.72 4.24 -2.68
N ILE A 14 4.02 4.22 -1.38
CA ILE A 14 4.03 5.42 -0.52
C ILE A 14 5.41 6.08 -0.45
N SER A 15 6.43 5.57 -1.16
CA SER A 15 7.79 6.10 -1.17
C SER A 15 8.40 6.29 0.23
N ILE A 16 8.37 5.27 1.10
CA ILE A 16 9.06 5.28 2.40
C ILE A 16 10.26 4.33 2.43
N ALA A 17 11.34 4.77 3.09
CA ALA A 17 12.52 3.96 3.29
C ALA A 17 12.23 2.72 4.15
N PRO A 18 12.98 1.61 3.98
CA PRO A 18 12.83 0.42 4.80
C PRO A 18 12.97 0.67 6.31
N GLU A 19 13.86 1.58 6.70
CA GLU A 19 14.09 1.96 8.10
C GLU A 19 12.90 2.71 8.69
N THR A 20 12.33 3.67 7.96
CA THR A 20 11.10 4.38 8.33
C THR A 20 9.96 3.39 8.55
N TYR A 21 9.79 2.42 7.64
CA TYR A 21 8.77 1.39 7.80
C TYR A 21 9.00 0.51 9.04
N ARG A 22 10.25 0.10 9.32
CA ARG A 22 10.58 -0.69 10.53
C ARG A 22 10.28 0.10 11.80
N HIS A 23 10.58 1.39 11.82
CA HIS A 23 10.26 2.28 12.93
C HIS A 23 8.75 2.40 13.12
N TRP A 24 8.00 2.69 12.06
CA TRP A 24 6.54 2.83 12.09
C TRP A 24 5.86 1.52 12.48
N LYS A 25 6.35 0.36 12.02
CA LYS A 25 5.82 -0.95 12.38
C LYS A 25 5.90 -1.23 13.89
N LYS A 26 6.85 -0.61 14.62
CA LYS A 26 6.92 -0.72 16.08
C LYS A 26 5.85 0.13 16.77
N ALA A 27 5.53 1.29 16.21
CA ALA A 27 4.59 2.25 16.80
C ALA A 27 3.13 2.00 16.39
N LEU A 28 2.88 1.49 15.19
CA LEU A 28 1.55 1.38 14.58
C LEU A 28 1.14 -0.09 14.48
N ALA A 29 0.18 -0.50 15.31
CA ALA A 29 -0.32 -1.87 15.34
C ALA A 29 -0.80 -2.41 13.96
N PRO A 30 -1.49 -1.65 13.11
CA PRO A 30 -1.94 -2.13 11.80
C PRO A 30 -0.81 -2.57 10.85
N LEU A 31 0.41 -2.02 11.00
CA LEU A 31 1.56 -2.39 10.17
C LEU A 31 2.20 -3.73 10.57
N ARG A 32 1.78 -4.30 11.69
CA ARG A 32 2.30 -5.59 12.19
C ARG A 32 1.60 -6.81 11.57
N ARG A 33 0.72 -6.61 10.59
CA ARG A 33 -0.03 -7.67 9.90
C ARG A 33 0.90 -8.57 9.07
N GLY A 34 0.64 -9.88 9.13
CA GLY A 34 1.33 -10.91 8.36
C GLY A 34 2.76 -11.26 8.84
N ARG A 35 3.23 -12.45 8.45
CA ARG A 35 4.64 -12.87 8.60
C ARG A 35 5.33 -12.78 7.24
N GLY A 36 6.53 -12.22 7.21
CA GLY A 36 7.39 -12.20 6.02
C GLY A 36 6.91 -11.25 4.91
N HIS A 37 6.95 -11.72 3.67
CA HIS A 37 6.70 -10.94 2.44
C HIS A 37 5.33 -11.21 1.82
N SER A 38 4.46 -11.94 2.52
CA SER A 38 3.14 -12.29 2.00
C SER A 38 2.24 -11.06 1.85
N PRO A 39 1.37 -11.01 0.81
CA PRO A 39 0.36 -9.96 0.68
C PRO A 39 -0.58 -9.95 1.89
N CYS A 40 -0.68 -8.82 2.58
CA CYS A 40 -1.49 -8.68 3.79
C CYS A 40 -2.17 -7.32 3.95
N PHE A 41 -1.92 -6.39 3.02
CA PHE A 41 -2.50 -5.05 3.04
C PHE A 41 -3.54 -4.89 1.95
N SER A 42 -4.68 -4.29 2.27
CA SER A 42 -5.69 -3.92 1.28
C SER A 42 -5.33 -2.60 0.58
N SER A 43 -6.12 -2.21 -0.40
CA SER A 43 -6.06 -0.87 -1.00
C SER A 43 -6.37 0.24 0.01
N GLY A 44 -7.32 0.02 0.94
CA GLY A 44 -7.62 0.94 2.03
C GLY A 44 -6.43 1.16 2.96
N ASP A 45 -5.67 0.10 3.25
CA ASP A 45 -4.45 0.18 4.06
C ASP A 45 -3.39 1.07 3.40
N LEU A 46 -3.24 1.03 2.07
CA LEU A 46 -2.32 1.92 1.35
C LEU A 46 -2.69 3.39 1.53
N VAL A 47 -3.99 3.71 1.50
CA VAL A 47 -4.48 5.08 1.72
C VAL A 47 -4.26 5.51 3.16
N ALA A 48 -4.59 4.65 4.13
CA ALA A 48 -4.36 4.92 5.54
C ALA A 48 -2.88 5.20 5.84
N VAL A 49 -1.95 4.42 5.27
CA VAL A 49 -0.51 4.68 5.45
C VAL A 49 -0.08 5.96 4.72
N SER A 50 -0.67 6.28 3.56
CA SER A 50 -0.39 7.54 2.88
C SER A 50 -0.78 8.75 3.75
N VAL A 51 -1.94 8.69 4.42
CA VAL A 51 -2.38 9.69 5.41
C VAL A 51 -1.38 9.79 6.56
N ILE A 52 -0.99 8.67 7.16
CA ILE A 52 0.03 8.64 8.22
C ILE A 52 1.35 9.24 7.75
N ARG A 53 1.77 8.95 6.51
CA ARG A 53 2.98 9.50 5.93
C ARG A 53 2.90 11.01 5.82
N SER A 54 1.77 11.56 5.36
CA SER A 54 1.63 13.00 5.26
C SER A 54 1.67 13.68 6.63
N LEU A 55 0.98 13.11 7.61
CA LEU A 55 1.04 13.59 9.00
C LEU A 55 2.47 13.53 9.57
N ALA A 56 3.17 12.41 9.38
CA ALA A 56 4.47 12.20 9.99
C ALA A 56 5.62 12.92 9.28
N THR A 57 5.53 13.07 7.96
CA THR A 57 6.62 13.60 7.12
C THR A 57 6.39 15.04 6.75
N ASP A 58 5.18 15.37 6.26
CA ASP A 58 4.89 16.71 5.74
C ASP A 58 4.51 17.66 6.89
N MET A 59 3.85 17.15 7.93
CA MET A 59 3.43 17.92 9.12
C MET A 59 4.31 17.68 10.36
N ALA A 60 5.37 16.87 10.23
CA ALA A 60 6.32 16.53 11.29
C ALA A 60 5.70 16.00 12.60
N ILE A 61 4.52 15.37 12.52
CA ILE A 61 3.88 14.76 13.69
C ILE A 61 4.61 13.47 14.05
N ARG A 62 5.02 13.34 15.32
CA ARG A 62 5.70 12.12 15.79
C ARG A 62 4.78 10.92 15.58
N VAL A 63 5.29 9.86 14.93
CA VAL A 63 4.48 8.65 14.65
C VAL A 63 3.87 8.02 15.89
N GLY A 64 4.52 8.12 17.05
CA GLY A 64 3.97 7.65 18.32
C GLY A 64 2.69 8.38 18.74
N ALA A 65 2.52 9.66 18.39
CA ALA A 65 1.30 10.42 18.63
C ALA A 65 0.15 10.00 17.69
N LEU A 66 0.46 9.32 16.59
CA LEU A 66 -0.52 8.78 15.65
C LEU A 66 -1.01 7.38 16.05
N ALA A 67 -0.36 6.73 17.02
CA ALA A 67 -0.73 5.37 17.45
C ALA A 67 -2.19 5.23 17.89
N PRO A 68 -2.79 6.17 18.66
CA PRO A 68 -4.20 6.07 19.07
C PRO A 68 -5.18 6.10 17.91
N ILE A 69 -4.83 6.78 16.81
CA ILE A 69 -5.68 6.92 15.63
C ILE A 69 -5.34 5.92 14.52
N ALA A 70 -4.30 5.10 14.69
CA ALA A 70 -3.81 4.23 13.63
C ALA A 70 -4.81 3.14 13.24
N GLU A 71 -5.31 2.36 14.21
CA GLU A 71 -6.27 1.29 13.92
C GLU A 71 -7.58 1.85 13.34
N PRO A 72 -8.21 2.86 13.96
CA PRO A 72 -9.45 3.42 13.42
C PRO A 72 -9.26 4.04 12.03
N LEU A 73 -8.09 4.61 11.71
CA LEU A 73 -7.81 5.13 10.37
C LEU A 73 -7.77 4.01 9.32
N PHE A 74 -7.10 2.90 9.64
CA PHE A 74 -7.04 1.75 8.75
C PHE A 74 -8.43 1.15 8.55
N GLU A 75 -9.19 0.95 9.62
CA GLU A 75 -10.58 0.47 9.54
C GLU A 75 -11.43 1.41 8.67
N LEU A 76 -11.38 2.72 8.93
CA LEU A 76 -12.12 3.74 8.21
C LEU A 76 -11.82 3.74 6.70
N CYS A 77 -10.54 3.64 6.32
CA CYS A 77 -10.14 3.55 4.92
C CYS A 77 -10.55 2.22 4.26
N ASN A 78 -10.73 1.16 5.04
CA ASN A 78 -11.16 -0.15 4.55
C ASN A 78 -12.67 -0.29 4.37
N LEU A 79 -13.47 0.58 4.98
CA LEU A 79 -14.92 0.59 4.82
C LEU A 79 -15.37 1.04 3.41
N SER A 80 -14.51 1.73 2.67
CA SER A 80 -14.86 2.33 1.38
C SER A 80 -13.90 1.91 0.27
N PRO A 81 -14.39 1.63 -0.95
CA PRO A 81 -13.53 1.35 -2.08
C PRO A 81 -12.78 2.61 -2.53
N TRP A 82 -11.63 2.44 -3.20
CA TRP A 82 -10.79 3.54 -3.67
C TRP A 82 -11.51 4.67 -4.44
N PRO A 83 -12.44 4.39 -5.37
CA PRO A 83 -13.16 5.47 -6.05
C PRO A 83 -14.02 6.33 -5.11
N ALA A 84 -14.50 5.76 -4.00
CA ALA A 84 -15.22 6.53 -2.98
C ALA A 84 -14.25 7.35 -2.13
N LEU A 85 -13.11 6.76 -1.74
CA LEU A 85 -12.05 7.49 -1.02
C LEU A 85 -11.50 8.66 -1.83
N GLU A 86 -11.38 8.53 -3.15
CA GLU A 86 -10.86 9.59 -4.02
C GLU A 86 -11.72 10.87 -4.00
N ARG A 87 -13.02 10.76 -3.67
CA ARG A 87 -13.95 11.89 -3.51
C ARG A 87 -14.23 12.22 -2.05
N ALA A 88 -13.34 11.81 -1.16
CA ALA A 88 -13.46 11.97 0.28
C ALA A 88 -12.26 12.72 0.86
N LYS A 89 -12.43 13.12 2.13
CA LYS A 89 -11.37 13.64 2.98
C LYS A 89 -11.44 12.99 4.35
N VAL A 90 -10.28 12.88 4.98
CA VAL A 90 -10.19 12.47 6.38
C VAL A 90 -10.07 13.72 7.23
N VAL A 91 -10.93 13.82 8.24
CA VAL A 91 -10.89 14.85 9.27
C VAL A 91 -10.36 14.22 10.55
N ILE A 92 -9.32 14.82 11.12
CA ILE A 92 -8.54 14.26 12.22
C ILE A 92 -8.49 15.26 13.37
N ASN A 93 -8.98 14.83 14.54
CA ASN A 93 -8.71 15.46 15.82
C ASN A 93 -7.65 14.62 16.53
N VAL A 94 -6.37 15.03 16.44
CA VAL A 94 -5.26 14.26 17.03
C VAL A 94 -5.36 14.23 18.57
N PRO A 95 -5.57 15.36 19.28
CA PRO A 95 -5.73 15.32 20.74
C PRO A 95 -6.89 14.46 21.23
N GLY A 96 -8.04 14.52 20.53
CA GLY A 96 -9.22 13.72 20.86
C GLY A 96 -9.20 12.28 20.35
N ALA A 97 -8.16 11.90 19.58
CA ALA A 97 -8.08 10.65 18.85
C ALA A 97 -9.32 10.33 18.00
N GLN A 98 -9.94 11.36 17.41
CA GLN A 98 -11.15 11.20 16.59
C GLN A 98 -10.83 11.31 15.11
N LEU A 99 -11.53 10.51 14.32
CA LEU A 99 -11.37 10.39 12.88
C LEU A 99 -12.74 10.32 12.22
N GLN A 100 -12.90 11.04 11.12
CA GLN A 100 -14.11 10.99 10.31
C GLN A 100 -13.75 10.99 8.83
N LEU A 101 -14.42 10.12 8.07
CA LEU A 101 -14.42 10.18 6.62
C LEU A 101 -15.61 11.04 6.20
N ARG A 102 -15.34 12.07 5.41
CA ARG A 102 -16.36 13.00 4.91
C ARG A 102 -16.25 13.09 3.39
N PRO A 103 -17.35 13.38 2.67
CA PRO A 103 -17.25 13.82 1.29
C PRO A 103 -16.29 15.00 1.17
N GLU A 104 -15.52 15.05 0.09
CA GLU A 104 -14.46 16.06 -0.11
C GLU A 104 -14.98 17.50 0.05
N LEU A 105 -16.15 17.79 -0.52
CA LEU A 105 -16.77 19.10 -0.49
C LEU A 105 -17.63 19.38 0.76
N ALA A 106 -17.81 18.41 1.66
CA ALA A 106 -18.64 18.61 2.84
C ALA A 106 -17.97 19.59 3.82
N GLU A 107 -18.71 20.57 4.34
CA GLU A 107 -18.17 21.49 5.34
C GLU A 107 -17.77 20.77 6.64
N VAL A 108 -16.76 21.32 7.31
CA VAL A 108 -16.26 20.82 8.59
C VAL A 108 -16.26 22.00 9.54
N VAL A 109 -17.18 21.97 10.50
CA VAL A 109 -17.29 22.98 11.56
C VAL A 109 -16.82 22.35 12.86
N SER A 110 -15.92 23.04 13.57
CA SER A 110 -15.42 22.60 14.87
C SER A 110 -14.88 23.77 15.67
N ASP A 111 -15.13 23.73 16.98
CA ASP A 111 -14.52 24.65 17.95
C ASP A 111 -13.14 24.16 18.43
N GLN A 112 -12.62 23.07 17.85
CA GLN A 112 -11.31 22.49 18.16
C GLN A 112 -10.41 22.47 16.92
N PRO A 113 -9.08 22.48 17.10
CA PRO A 113 -8.15 22.31 15.98
C PRO A 113 -8.34 20.97 15.28
N LEU A 114 -8.49 21.01 13.95
CA LEU A 114 -8.64 19.82 13.11
C LEU A 114 -7.61 19.83 11.98
N ILE A 115 -7.13 18.64 11.62
CA ILE A 115 -6.36 18.42 10.41
C ILE A 115 -7.28 17.77 9.39
N THR A 116 -7.36 18.35 8.19
CA THR A 116 -8.15 17.80 7.09
C THR A 116 -7.23 17.41 5.95
N ILE A 117 -7.33 16.15 5.51
CA ILE A 117 -6.50 15.59 4.44
C ILE A 117 -7.40 15.15 3.29
N PRO A 118 -7.35 15.81 2.11
CA PRO A 118 -8.06 15.33 0.94
C PRO A 118 -7.43 14.03 0.43
N LEU A 119 -8.25 13.02 0.17
CA LEU A 119 -7.76 11.71 -0.23
C LEU A 119 -7.59 11.57 -1.75
N GLY A 120 -8.27 12.40 -2.55
CA GLY A 120 -8.18 12.38 -4.02
C GLY A 120 -6.75 12.34 -4.56
N PRO A 121 -5.91 13.35 -4.24
CA PRO A 121 -4.53 13.38 -4.70
C PRO A 121 -3.70 12.18 -4.21
N MET A 122 -3.98 11.66 -3.02
CA MET A 122 -3.28 10.50 -2.47
C MET A 122 -3.62 9.22 -3.22
N VAL A 123 -4.91 8.99 -3.49
CA VAL A 123 -5.39 7.82 -4.22
C VAL A 123 -4.89 7.85 -5.67
N ALA A 124 -4.91 9.02 -6.33
CA ALA A 124 -4.38 9.20 -7.68
C ALA A 124 -2.90 8.82 -7.75
N ARG A 125 -2.07 9.38 -6.85
CA ARG A 125 -0.64 9.06 -6.77
C ARG A 125 -0.39 7.57 -6.50
N LEU A 126 -1.15 6.96 -5.58
CA LEU A 126 -1.01 5.55 -5.27
C LEU A 126 -1.30 4.67 -6.49
N ARG A 127 -2.32 5.01 -7.29
CA ARG A 127 -2.63 4.29 -8.54
C ARG A 127 -1.48 4.37 -9.53
N GLU A 128 -0.97 5.58 -9.78
CA GLU A 128 0.17 5.79 -10.68
C GLU A 128 1.39 4.97 -10.25
N GLN A 129 1.74 4.99 -8.96
CA GLN A 129 2.88 4.24 -8.44
C GLN A 129 2.71 2.73 -8.56
N LEU A 130 1.50 2.21 -8.34
CA LEU A 130 1.23 0.77 -8.49
C LEU A 130 1.22 0.33 -9.95
N LEU A 131 0.74 1.17 -10.87
CA LEU A 131 0.81 0.93 -12.31
C LEU A 131 2.26 0.90 -12.78
N ALA A 132 3.05 1.92 -12.44
CA ALA A 132 4.47 1.99 -12.78
C ALA A 132 5.28 0.80 -12.23
N ALA A 133 4.98 0.34 -11.01
CA ALA A 133 5.61 -0.83 -10.42
C ALA A 133 5.24 -2.15 -11.14
N SER A 134 4.09 -2.18 -11.82
CA SER A 134 3.66 -3.34 -12.61
C SER A 134 4.38 -3.39 -13.95
N ASP A 135 4.62 -2.24 -14.58
CA ASP A 135 5.35 -2.13 -15.86
C ASP A 135 6.84 -2.44 -15.70
N SER A 136 7.43 -2.18 -14.52
CA SER A 136 8.83 -2.50 -14.22
C SER A 136 9.14 -3.98 -13.99
N ARG A 137 8.16 -4.88 -14.10
CA ARG A 137 8.45 -6.31 -14.26
C ARG A 137 8.93 -6.53 -15.69
N GLU A 138 10.18 -6.13 -15.95
CA GLU A 138 10.93 -6.61 -17.09
C GLU A 138 10.73 -8.13 -17.15
N GLN A 139 10.07 -8.58 -18.21
CA GLN A 139 10.00 -10.00 -18.53
C GLN A 139 11.45 -10.45 -18.66
N ALA A 140 11.97 -11.10 -17.61
CA ALA A 140 13.33 -11.61 -17.62
C ALA A 140 13.45 -12.45 -18.90
N SER A 141 14.29 -12.00 -19.85
CA SER A 141 14.59 -12.79 -21.03
C SER A 141 15.13 -14.11 -20.52
N LEU A 142 14.30 -15.14 -20.56
CA LEU A 142 14.73 -16.47 -20.27
C LEU A 142 15.67 -16.83 -21.41
N LEU A 143 16.97 -16.76 -21.14
CA LEU A 143 18.03 -17.27 -22.00
C LEU A 143 17.95 -18.80 -21.94
N PHE A 144 16.89 -19.37 -22.53
CA PHE A 144 16.85 -20.78 -22.83
C PHE A 144 17.51 -20.97 -24.19
N PRO A 145 18.77 -21.43 -24.25
CA PRO A 145 19.32 -21.86 -25.52
C PRO A 145 18.44 -22.99 -26.06
N PRO A 146 18.13 -23.01 -27.38
CA PRO A 146 17.40 -24.12 -27.97
C PRO A 146 18.21 -25.41 -27.77
N MET A 147 17.65 -26.37 -27.03
CA MET A 147 18.21 -27.72 -26.97
C MET A 147 17.78 -28.48 -28.23
N PRO A 148 18.72 -28.97 -29.05
CA PRO A 148 18.37 -29.84 -30.16
C PRO A 148 17.77 -31.13 -29.61
N ILE A 149 16.54 -31.45 -30.01
CA ILE A 149 15.91 -32.74 -29.75
C ILE A 149 16.60 -33.73 -30.68
N ASN A 150 17.51 -34.54 -30.14
CA ASN A 150 18.09 -35.63 -30.89
C ASN A 150 17.00 -36.71 -31.02
N THR A 151 16.27 -36.70 -32.13
CA THR A 151 15.37 -37.80 -32.49
C THR A 151 16.22 -39.05 -32.62
N ALA A 152 16.15 -39.94 -31.62
CA ALA A 152 16.85 -41.20 -31.64
C ALA A 152 16.49 -41.96 -32.93
N ALA A 153 17.45 -42.01 -33.86
CA ALA A 153 17.34 -42.83 -35.04
C ALA A 153 17.27 -44.30 -34.59
N SER A 154 16.19 -44.96 -34.99
CA SER A 154 16.00 -46.40 -34.89
C SER A 154 17.20 -47.12 -35.47
N ALA A 155 18.05 -47.69 -34.62
CA ALA A 155 19.16 -48.55 -35.05
C ALA A 155 18.59 -49.94 -35.38
N ARG A 156 18.33 -50.18 -36.67
CA ARG A 156 18.28 -51.52 -37.26
C ARG A 156 19.70 -51.99 -37.59
N GLY A 157 19.95 -53.29 -37.39
CA GLY A 157 21.13 -54.04 -37.82
C GLY A 157 21.73 -54.79 -36.63
N GLY A 158 21.59 -56.11 -36.49
CA GLY A 158 21.91 -57.14 -37.46
C GLY A 158 23.17 -57.86 -36.95
N ARG A 159 23.05 -59.09 -36.47
CA ARG A 159 24.20 -59.94 -36.10
C ARG A 159 24.08 -61.28 -36.81
N LEU A 160 25.16 -61.59 -37.53
CA LEU A 160 25.57 -62.91 -38.00
C LEU A 160 25.78 -63.87 -36.82
#